data_AF-A0A7V9K4N2-F1
#
_entry.id   AF-A0A7V9K4N2-F1
#
_cell.length_a   1.000
_cell.length_b   1.000
_cell.length_c   1.000
_cell.angle_alpha   90.00
_cell.angle_beta   90.00
_cell.angle_gamma   90.00
#
_symmetry.space_group_name_H-M   'P 1'
#
loop_
_entity.id
_entity.type
_entity.pdbx_description
1 polymer ?
#
loop_
_entity_poly.entity_id
_entity_poly.type
_entity_poly.pdbx_seq_one_letter_code
_entity_poly.pdbx_strand_id
1 'polypeptide(L)'
;MALDRNSIERRDFPAARRGYDPDEVDRHLREISEQVDQIQSAQLDAPAQAAPTVAAEAADQVRTIVEAAERSASDIADRAEGEARKITDEASRAARESRERSDAESAAQIRRVEEAAAQMLQRAESVDQEVTRLLDDIRAASDNIVGTLKGGASSLQSDLEGIRSGLGEISDVEQPEAQPEPEPEPEPEPEPEPEPIEEEEIIEEEEEEPAPAAGEGSEGARLIALNMALNGTSREETGAYLEENFDLDDREAILDDVYSRVG
;
A
#
# COMPACT_ATOMS: atom_id res chain seq x y z
N MET A 1 -66.24 43.42 -46.28
CA MET A 1 -67.62 43.67 -46.75
C MET A 1 -68.05 42.41 -47.48
N ALA A 2 -69.06 41.69 -46.99
CA ALA A 2 -69.63 40.59 -47.75
C ALA A 2 -70.49 41.19 -48.87
N LEU A 3 -70.29 40.74 -50.10
CA LEU A 3 -71.09 41.15 -51.25
C LEU A 3 -72.31 40.25 -51.30
N ASP A 4 -73.43 40.71 -50.75
CA ASP A 4 -74.67 39.94 -50.79
C ASP A 4 -75.24 39.92 -52.22
N ARG A 5 -75.84 38.80 -52.63
CA ARG A 5 -76.51 38.64 -53.93
C ARG A 5 -77.39 39.84 -54.33
N ASN A 6 -78.17 40.34 -53.39
CA ASN A 6 -79.07 41.49 -53.58
C ASN A 6 -78.34 42.82 -53.85
N SER A 7 -77.08 42.93 -53.45
CA SER A 7 -76.23 44.11 -53.72
C SER A 7 -75.66 44.10 -55.14
N ILE A 8 -75.53 42.92 -55.75
CA ILE A 8 -75.00 42.72 -57.11
C ILE A 8 -76.11 42.86 -58.15
N GLU A 9 -77.32 42.32 -57.88
CA GLU A 9 -78.48 42.38 -58.79
C GLU A 9 -79.26 43.71 -58.74
N ARG A 10 -78.61 44.81 -58.34
CA ARG A 10 -79.25 46.12 -58.24
C ARG A 10 -79.67 46.65 -59.62
N ARG A 11 -80.82 47.32 -59.68
CA ARG A 11 -81.41 47.87 -60.93
C ARG A 11 -81.49 49.39 -60.98
N ASP A 12 -80.84 50.10 -60.07
CA ASP A 12 -80.94 51.55 -59.93
C ASP A 12 -79.94 52.35 -60.79
N PHE A 13 -79.52 51.79 -61.92
CA PHE A 13 -78.58 52.44 -62.83
C PHE A 13 -79.28 53.52 -63.69
N PRO A 14 -78.71 54.73 -63.82
CA PRO A 14 -79.30 55.78 -64.66
C PRO A 14 -79.22 55.41 -66.15
N ALA A 15 -80.36 55.44 -66.85
CA ALA A 15 -80.44 55.13 -68.28
C ALA A 15 -79.94 56.31 -69.14
N ALA A 16 -78.95 56.07 -70.00
CA ALA A 16 -78.40 57.05 -70.95
C ALA A 16 -78.88 56.79 -72.39
N ARG A 17 -78.97 57.83 -73.23
CA ARG A 17 -79.41 57.73 -74.65
C ARG A 17 -78.53 56.85 -75.55
N ARG A 18 -77.35 56.46 -75.09
CA ARG A 18 -76.45 55.47 -75.69
C ARG A 18 -75.85 54.68 -74.52
N GLY A 19 -76.44 53.52 -74.22
CA GLY A 19 -76.08 52.72 -73.06
C GLY A 19 -76.14 51.23 -73.39
N TYR A 20 -75.69 50.41 -72.45
CA TYR A 20 -75.84 48.96 -72.51
C TYR A 20 -77.31 48.56 -72.46
N ASP A 21 -77.65 47.46 -73.12
CA ASP A 21 -78.99 46.91 -73.08
C ASP A 21 -79.31 46.46 -71.64
N PRO A 22 -80.33 47.03 -70.98
CA PRO A 22 -80.67 46.69 -69.60
C PRO A 22 -80.92 45.19 -69.38
N ASP A 23 -81.51 44.49 -70.35
CA ASP A 23 -81.83 43.06 -70.21
C ASP A 23 -80.57 42.18 -70.27
N GLU A 24 -79.56 42.61 -71.02
CA GLU A 24 -78.26 41.95 -71.09
C GLU A 24 -77.44 42.16 -69.81
N VAL A 25 -77.49 43.38 -69.26
CA VAL A 25 -76.85 43.71 -67.97
C VAL A 25 -77.50 42.91 -66.84
N ASP A 26 -78.83 42.83 -66.80
CA ASP A 26 -79.56 42.06 -65.78
C ASP A 26 -79.21 40.57 -65.81
N ARG A 27 -79.05 39.99 -67.01
CA ARG A 27 -78.62 38.60 -67.17
C ARG A 27 -77.19 38.40 -66.65
N HIS A 28 -76.29 39.31 -66.99
CA HIS A 28 -74.90 39.23 -66.56
C HIS A 28 -74.74 39.43 -65.04
N LEU A 29 -75.49 40.34 -64.43
CA LEU A 29 -75.47 40.54 -62.98
C LEU A 29 -76.00 39.32 -62.21
N ARG A 30 -76.97 38.58 -62.75
CA ARG A 30 -77.42 37.29 -62.18
C ARG A 30 -76.37 36.19 -62.30
N GLU A 31 -75.64 36.14 -63.42
CA GLU A 31 -74.53 35.19 -63.59
C GLU A 31 -73.40 35.48 -62.58
N ILE A 32 -73.07 36.76 -62.39
CA ILE A 32 -72.07 37.19 -61.40
C ILE A 32 -72.53 36.89 -59.98
N SER A 33 -73.80 37.18 -59.64
CA SER A 33 -74.33 36.94 -58.31
C SER A 33 -74.33 35.44 -57.97
N GLU A 34 -74.66 34.59 -58.93
CA GLU A 34 -74.59 33.13 -58.79
C GLU A 34 -73.15 32.62 -58.62
N GLN A 35 -72.19 33.17 -59.35
CA GLN A 35 -70.77 32.83 -59.17
C GLN A 35 -70.23 33.28 -57.81
N VAL A 36 -70.63 34.46 -57.32
CA VAL A 36 -70.24 34.96 -56.00
C VAL A 36 -70.87 34.11 -54.90
N ASP A 37 -72.16 33.78 -55.01
CA ASP A 37 -72.86 32.89 -54.08
C ASP A 37 -72.19 31.50 -54.05
N GLN A 38 -71.76 30.96 -55.19
CA GLN A 38 -71.01 29.69 -55.28
C GLN A 38 -69.64 29.76 -54.58
N ILE A 39 -68.91 30.86 -54.74
CA ILE A 39 -67.61 31.06 -54.06
C ILE A 39 -67.80 31.21 -52.55
N GLN A 40 -68.83 31.94 -52.13
CA GLN A 40 -69.11 32.19 -50.72
C GLN A 40 -69.65 30.95 -50.00
N SER A 41 -70.52 30.18 -50.65
CA SER A 41 -70.98 28.87 -50.15
C SER A 41 -69.83 27.87 -50.09
N ALA A 42 -68.94 27.81 -51.10
CA ALA A 42 -67.75 26.98 -51.03
C ALA A 42 -66.78 27.38 -49.90
N GLN A 43 -66.73 28.66 -49.50
CA GLN A 43 -65.97 29.12 -48.33
C GLN A 43 -66.65 28.82 -46.99
N LEU A 44 -67.98 28.80 -46.95
CA LEU A 44 -68.78 28.54 -45.73
C LEU A 44 -68.96 27.04 -45.46
N ASP A 45 -69.09 26.22 -46.52
CA ASP A 45 -69.25 24.76 -46.46
C ASP A 45 -67.91 24.01 -46.59
N ALA A 46 -66.80 24.72 -46.82
CA ALA A 46 -65.49 24.14 -46.56
C ALA A 46 -65.48 23.75 -45.08
N PRO A 47 -65.34 22.45 -44.74
CA PRO A 47 -65.17 22.08 -43.34
C PRO A 47 -64.02 22.93 -42.82
N ALA A 48 -64.12 23.37 -41.57
CA ALA A 48 -63.00 23.94 -40.83
C ALA A 48 -61.88 22.90 -40.70
N GLN A 49 -61.29 22.50 -41.83
CA GLN A 49 -59.93 22.03 -41.93
C GLN A 49 -59.12 23.25 -41.54
N ALA A 50 -58.96 23.41 -40.23
CA ALA A 50 -57.88 24.20 -39.70
C ALA A 50 -56.64 23.73 -40.44
N ALA A 51 -56.16 24.55 -41.38
CA ALA A 51 -54.81 24.39 -41.90
C ALA A 51 -53.91 24.17 -40.68
N PRO A 52 -53.04 23.15 -40.68
CA PRO A 52 -52.21 22.84 -39.52
C PRO A 52 -51.57 24.15 -39.09
N THR A 53 -51.98 24.64 -37.92
CA THR A 53 -51.41 25.88 -37.41
C THR A 53 -49.99 25.52 -37.03
N VAL A 54 -49.05 26.42 -37.29
CA VAL A 54 -47.63 26.21 -36.93
C VAL A 54 -47.48 25.79 -35.46
N ALA A 55 -48.42 26.19 -34.59
CA ALA A 55 -48.51 25.76 -33.21
C ALA A 55 -48.84 24.26 -33.01
N ALA A 56 -49.74 23.68 -33.82
CA ALA A 56 -50.07 22.26 -33.74
C ALA A 56 -48.89 21.38 -34.22
N GLU A 57 -48.25 21.77 -35.33
CA GLU A 57 -47.08 21.07 -35.85
C GLU A 57 -45.88 21.18 -34.88
N ALA A 58 -45.66 22.36 -34.29
CA ALA A 58 -44.65 22.54 -33.25
C ALA A 58 -44.95 21.69 -31.99
N ALA A 59 -46.22 21.55 -31.59
CA ALA A 59 -46.60 20.71 -30.45
C ALA A 59 -46.33 19.22 -30.71
N ASP A 60 -46.61 18.73 -31.93
CA ASP A 60 -46.30 17.35 -32.32
C ASP A 60 -44.79 17.11 -32.44
N GLN A 61 -44.03 18.10 -32.93
CA GLN A 61 -42.57 18.04 -32.95
C GLN A 61 -41.99 17.97 -31.53
N VAL A 62 -42.50 18.79 -30.60
CA VAL A 62 -42.07 18.76 -29.19
C VAL A 62 -42.43 17.41 -28.55
N ARG A 63 -43.63 16.88 -28.79
CA ARG A 63 -44.03 15.54 -28.29
C ARG A 63 -43.05 14.47 -28.75
N THR A 64 -42.68 14.49 -30.04
CA THR A 64 -41.72 13.54 -30.62
C THR A 64 -40.34 13.65 -29.99
N ILE A 65 -39.86 14.87 -29.74
CA ILE A 65 -38.57 15.10 -29.07
C ILE A 65 -38.62 14.58 -27.62
N VAL A 66 -39.70 14.84 -26.89
CA VAL A 66 -39.86 14.37 -25.51
C VAL A 66 -39.90 12.85 -25.45
N GLU A 67 -40.69 12.18 -26.31
CA GLU A 67 -40.70 10.72 -26.36
C GLU A 67 -39.32 10.13 -26.70
N ALA A 68 -38.58 10.75 -27.62
CA ALA A 68 -37.22 10.33 -27.94
C ALA A 68 -36.27 10.55 -26.75
N ALA A 69 -36.41 11.67 -26.03
CA ALA A 69 -35.62 11.98 -24.85
C ALA A 69 -35.93 11.01 -23.68
N GLU A 70 -37.19 10.65 -23.46
CA GLU A 70 -37.61 9.68 -22.45
C GLU A 70 -37.05 8.28 -22.74
N ARG A 71 -37.11 7.82 -24.00
CA ARG A 71 -36.48 6.56 -24.40
C ARG A 71 -34.98 6.59 -24.17
N SER A 72 -34.31 7.67 -24.60
CA SER A 72 -32.87 7.86 -24.37
C SER A 72 -32.52 7.87 -22.88
N ALA A 73 -33.32 8.53 -22.04
CA ALA A 73 -33.12 8.56 -20.60
C ALA A 73 -33.29 7.18 -19.97
N SER A 74 -34.29 6.40 -20.40
CA SER A 74 -34.47 5.00 -19.96
C SER A 74 -33.27 4.15 -20.35
N ASP A 75 -32.79 4.25 -21.60
CA ASP A 75 -31.64 3.50 -22.07
C ASP A 75 -30.34 3.87 -21.33
N ILE A 76 -30.20 5.13 -20.91
CA ILE A 76 -29.08 5.58 -20.08
C ILE A 76 -29.20 5.00 -18.67
N ALA A 77 -30.39 5.03 -18.07
CA ALA A 77 -30.63 4.48 -16.73
C ALA A 77 -30.36 2.97 -16.69
N ASP A 78 -30.87 2.21 -17.65
CA ASP A 78 -30.67 0.76 -17.74
C ASP A 78 -29.19 0.40 -17.91
N ARG A 79 -28.45 1.16 -18.72
CA ARG A 79 -27.01 0.98 -18.88
C ARG A 79 -26.25 1.32 -17.61
N ALA A 80 -26.56 2.45 -16.97
CA ALA A 80 -25.93 2.87 -15.73
C ALA A 80 -26.18 1.86 -14.60
N GLU A 81 -27.39 1.33 -14.48
CA GLU A 81 -27.70 0.26 -13.52
C GLU A 81 -26.94 -1.03 -13.84
N GLY A 82 -26.87 -1.42 -15.11
CA GLY A 82 -26.11 -2.59 -15.54
C GLY A 82 -24.62 -2.47 -15.23
N GLU A 83 -24.02 -1.30 -15.48
CA GLU A 83 -22.62 -1.01 -15.16
C GLU A 83 -22.39 -0.96 -13.65
N ALA A 84 -23.26 -0.29 -12.89
CA ALA A 84 -23.17 -0.25 -11.43
C ALA A 84 -23.21 -1.66 -10.83
N ARG A 85 -24.12 -2.53 -11.31
CA ARG A 85 -24.19 -3.94 -10.87
C ARG A 85 -22.90 -4.69 -11.18
N LYS A 86 -22.37 -4.56 -12.40
CA LYS A 86 -21.10 -5.18 -12.77
C LYS A 86 -19.96 -4.73 -11.87
N ILE A 87 -19.82 -3.43 -11.65
CA ILE A 87 -18.78 -2.87 -10.78
C ILE A 87 -18.93 -3.39 -9.35
N THR A 88 -20.15 -3.44 -8.80
CA THR A 88 -20.38 -3.98 -7.46
C THR A 88 -20.06 -5.48 -7.35
N ASP A 89 -20.38 -6.26 -8.40
CA ASP A 89 -20.09 -7.69 -8.43
C ASP A 89 -18.60 -7.97 -8.55
N GLU A 90 -17.90 -7.21 -9.40
CA GLU A 90 -16.45 -7.28 -9.58
C GLU A 90 -15.72 -6.85 -8.29
N ALA A 91 -16.12 -5.73 -7.69
CA ALA A 91 -15.56 -5.27 -6.42
C ALA A 91 -15.81 -6.28 -5.29
N SER A 92 -17.01 -6.87 -5.24
CA SER A 92 -17.34 -7.90 -4.24
C SER A 92 -16.51 -9.17 -4.44
N ARG A 93 -16.26 -9.57 -5.68
CA ARG A 93 -15.40 -10.71 -6.01
C ARG A 93 -13.95 -10.44 -5.63
N ALA A 94 -13.40 -9.30 -6.05
CA ALA A 94 -12.03 -8.91 -5.72
C ALA A 94 -11.82 -8.79 -4.19
N ALA A 95 -12.80 -8.25 -3.47
CA ALA A 95 -12.73 -8.18 -2.01
C ALA A 95 -12.73 -9.57 -1.34
N ARG A 96 -13.51 -10.53 -1.85
CA ARG A 96 -13.50 -11.92 -1.36
C ARG A 96 -12.16 -12.59 -1.65
N GLU A 97 -11.66 -12.50 -2.87
CA GLU A 97 -10.38 -13.08 -3.27
C GLU A 97 -9.21 -12.50 -2.45
N SER A 98 -9.22 -11.19 -2.20
CA SER A 98 -8.22 -10.53 -1.35
C SER A 98 -8.26 -11.03 0.10
N ARG A 99 -9.46 -11.19 0.67
CA ARG A 99 -9.64 -11.76 2.02
C ARG A 99 -9.16 -13.20 2.10
N GLU A 100 -9.59 -14.04 1.15
CA GLU A 100 -9.17 -15.44 1.10
C GLU A 100 -7.65 -15.58 0.97
N ARG A 101 -7.01 -14.73 0.17
CA ARG A 101 -5.55 -14.69 0.04
C ARG A 101 -4.88 -14.29 1.35
N SER A 102 -5.34 -13.20 1.98
CA SER A 102 -4.80 -12.72 3.26
C SER A 102 -4.95 -13.75 4.37
N ASP A 103 -6.11 -14.43 4.44
CA ASP A 103 -6.36 -15.50 5.40
C ASP A 103 -5.41 -16.68 5.17
N ALA A 104 -5.20 -17.07 3.91
CA ALA A 104 -4.28 -18.15 3.54
C ALA A 104 -2.82 -17.81 3.87
N GLU A 105 -2.39 -16.57 3.59
CA GLU A 105 -1.05 -16.06 3.90
C GLU A 105 -0.83 -16.00 5.41
N SER A 106 -1.78 -15.45 6.16
CA SER A 106 -1.73 -15.40 7.63
C SER A 106 -1.63 -16.80 8.23
N ALA A 107 -2.44 -17.74 7.75
CA ALA A 107 -2.38 -19.11 8.20
C ALA A 107 -1.04 -19.78 7.86
N ALA A 108 -0.46 -19.47 6.69
CA ALA A 108 0.87 -19.96 6.32
C ALA A 108 1.98 -19.37 7.22
N GLN A 109 1.89 -18.08 7.55
CA GLN A 109 2.86 -17.42 8.40
C GLN A 109 2.80 -17.94 9.84
N ILE A 110 1.59 -18.14 10.40
CA ILE A 110 1.42 -18.77 11.72
C ILE A 110 2.08 -20.14 11.74
N ARG A 111 1.82 -20.99 10.72
CA ARG A 111 2.48 -22.31 10.62
C ARG A 111 4.01 -22.20 10.59
N ARG A 112 4.58 -21.28 9.81
CA ARG A 112 6.04 -21.07 9.78
C ARG A 112 6.58 -20.65 11.15
N VAL A 113 5.87 -19.76 11.85
CA VAL A 113 6.27 -19.31 13.19
C VAL A 113 6.20 -20.46 14.20
N GLU A 114 5.14 -21.28 14.15
CA GLU A 114 5.01 -22.47 14.99
C GLU A 114 6.13 -23.48 14.72
N GLU A 115 6.45 -23.75 13.45
CA GLU A 115 7.55 -24.63 13.05
C GLU A 115 8.91 -24.09 13.52
N ALA A 116 9.15 -22.78 13.35
CA ALA A 116 10.38 -22.15 13.82
C ALA A 116 10.50 -22.19 15.34
N ALA A 117 9.40 -21.92 16.07
CA ALA A 117 9.36 -22.00 17.52
C ALA A 117 9.63 -23.43 18.01
N ALA A 118 9.04 -24.44 17.37
CA ALA A 118 9.30 -25.84 17.68
C ALA A 118 10.78 -26.21 17.46
N GLN A 119 11.39 -25.74 16.36
CA GLN A 119 12.82 -25.94 16.11
C GLN A 119 13.70 -25.24 17.15
N MET A 120 13.34 -24.02 17.58
CA MET A 120 14.07 -23.31 18.63
C MET A 120 14.00 -24.04 19.97
N LEU A 121 12.84 -24.57 20.34
CA LEU A 121 12.68 -25.39 21.54
C LEU A 121 13.54 -26.66 21.47
N GLN A 122 13.53 -27.36 20.34
CA GLN A 122 14.39 -28.54 20.15
C GLN A 122 15.88 -28.20 20.26
N ARG A 123 16.31 -27.05 19.70
CA ARG A 123 17.69 -26.58 19.85
C ARG A 123 18.02 -26.25 21.30
N ALA A 124 17.13 -25.58 22.02
CA ALA A 124 17.31 -25.26 23.43
C ALA A 124 17.44 -26.54 24.28
N GLU A 125 16.62 -27.56 24.03
CA GLU A 125 16.73 -28.86 24.68
C GLU A 125 18.07 -29.57 24.36
N SER A 126 18.56 -29.49 23.12
CA SER A 126 19.87 -30.03 22.75
C SER A 126 20.99 -29.34 23.53
N VAL A 127 20.95 -28.01 23.59
CA VAL A 127 21.93 -27.20 24.32
C VAL A 127 21.88 -27.51 25.81
N ASP A 128 20.70 -27.66 26.42
CA ASP A 128 20.54 -28.04 27.83
C ASP A 128 21.18 -29.41 28.13
N GLN A 129 20.99 -30.39 27.23
CA GLN A 129 21.62 -31.70 27.36
C GLN A 129 23.14 -31.63 27.19
N GLU A 130 23.64 -30.81 26.26
CA GLU A 130 25.08 -30.59 26.07
C GLU A 130 25.70 -29.93 27.31
N VAL A 131 25.06 -28.91 27.89
CA VAL A 131 25.50 -28.27 29.13
C VAL A 131 25.51 -29.26 30.28
N THR A 132 24.48 -30.09 30.43
CA THR A 132 24.42 -31.11 31.48
C THR A 132 25.57 -32.12 31.34
N ARG A 133 25.83 -32.60 30.11
CA ARG A 133 26.97 -33.50 29.83
C ARG A 133 28.31 -32.85 30.16
N LEU A 134 28.53 -31.60 29.74
CA LEU A 134 29.75 -30.85 30.06
C LEU A 134 29.95 -30.69 31.58
N LEU A 135 28.87 -30.43 32.33
CA LEU A 135 28.94 -30.32 33.79
C LEU A 135 29.30 -31.66 34.44
N ASP A 136 28.75 -32.77 33.97
CA ASP A 136 29.07 -34.11 34.48
C ASP A 136 30.51 -34.51 34.12
N ASP A 137 30.98 -34.19 32.91
CA ASP A 137 32.36 -34.40 32.48
C ASP A 137 33.35 -33.58 33.35
N ILE A 138 33.03 -32.31 33.65
CA ILE A 138 33.84 -31.46 34.53
C ILE A 138 33.90 -32.03 35.95
N ARG A 139 32.78 -32.53 36.49
CA ARG A 139 32.75 -33.17 37.82
C ARG A 139 33.60 -34.43 37.84
N ALA A 140 33.44 -35.30 36.84
CA ALA A 140 34.24 -36.51 36.72
C ALA A 140 35.75 -36.19 36.58
N ALA A 141 36.11 -35.19 35.78
CA ALA A 141 37.49 -34.72 35.67
C ALA A 141 38.04 -34.21 37.02
N SER A 142 37.23 -33.45 37.77
CA SER A 142 37.58 -32.96 39.10
C SER A 142 37.81 -34.10 40.09
N ASP A 143 36.92 -35.10 40.14
CA ASP A 143 37.06 -36.27 41.01
C ASP A 143 38.32 -37.09 40.68
N ASN A 144 38.64 -37.23 39.39
CA ASN A 144 39.88 -37.88 38.95
C ASN A 144 41.12 -37.10 39.39
N ILE A 145 41.12 -35.78 39.26
CA ILE A 145 42.21 -34.91 39.73
C ILE A 145 42.39 -35.07 41.24
N VAL A 146 41.31 -34.97 42.02
CA VAL A 146 41.34 -35.16 43.48
C VAL A 146 41.86 -36.55 43.86
N GLY A 147 41.41 -37.60 43.15
CA GLY A 147 41.89 -38.96 43.33
C GLY A 147 43.39 -39.10 43.06
N THR A 148 43.87 -38.48 41.99
CA THR A 148 45.29 -38.47 41.60
C THR A 148 46.15 -37.72 42.63
N LEU A 149 45.72 -36.54 43.09
CA LEU A 149 46.42 -35.78 44.12
C LEU A 149 46.48 -36.56 45.44
N LYS A 150 45.38 -37.18 45.87
CA LYS A 150 45.34 -37.98 47.10
C LYS A 150 46.23 -39.23 47.00
N GLY A 151 46.21 -39.90 45.85
CA GLY A 151 47.08 -41.04 45.57
C GLY A 151 48.56 -40.64 45.58
N GLY A 152 48.91 -39.54 44.90
CA GLY A 152 50.26 -38.99 44.88
C GLY A 152 50.75 -38.59 46.28
N ALA A 153 49.92 -37.90 47.06
CA ALA A 153 50.26 -37.53 48.45
C ALA A 153 50.49 -38.76 49.33
N SER A 154 49.69 -39.82 49.18
CA SER A 154 49.85 -41.08 49.93
C SER A 154 51.13 -41.81 49.54
N SER A 155 51.51 -41.79 48.26
CA SER A 155 52.80 -42.31 47.78
C SER A 155 53.96 -41.53 48.40
N LEU A 156 53.92 -40.19 48.32
CA LEU A 156 54.96 -39.33 48.88
C LEU A 156 55.13 -39.54 50.38
N GLN A 157 54.02 -39.70 51.11
CA GLN A 157 54.05 -40.03 52.53
C GLN A 157 54.73 -41.37 52.80
N SER A 158 54.42 -42.39 51.99
CA SER A 158 55.02 -43.72 52.10
C SER A 158 56.53 -43.68 51.79
N ASP A 159 56.92 -42.93 50.76
CA ASP A 159 58.32 -42.73 50.38
C ASP A 159 59.09 -42.01 51.49
N LEU A 160 58.51 -40.95 52.08
CA LEU A 160 59.11 -40.24 53.22
C LEU A 160 59.25 -41.13 54.46
N GLU A 161 58.26 -41.98 54.75
CA GLU A 161 58.33 -42.93 55.87
C GLU A 161 59.37 -44.03 55.62
N GLY A 162 59.51 -44.48 54.37
CA GLY A 162 60.60 -45.34 53.92
C GLY A 162 61.97 -44.70 54.09
N ILE A 163 62.14 -43.46 53.62
CA ILE A 163 63.39 -42.68 53.79
C ILE A 163 63.68 -42.48 55.28
N ARG A 164 62.68 -42.12 56.09
CA ARG A 164 62.85 -41.93 57.55
C ARG A 164 63.28 -43.20 58.26
N SER A 165 62.71 -44.35 57.87
CA SER A 165 63.10 -45.65 58.41
C SER A 165 64.53 -46.00 58.00
N GLY A 166 64.90 -45.75 56.73
CA GLY A 166 66.27 -45.91 56.24
C GLY A 166 67.27 -44.98 56.93
N LEU A 167 66.91 -43.71 57.19
CA LEU A 167 67.75 -42.77 57.95
C LEU A 167 67.94 -43.20 59.40
N GLY A 168 66.92 -43.81 60.02
CA GLY A 168 67.02 -44.40 61.35
C GLY A 168 68.04 -45.55 61.42
N GLU A 169 68.30 -46.21 60.29
CA GLU A 169 69.32 -47.25 60.14
C GLU A 169 70.71 -46.69 59.81
N ILE A 170 70.81 -45.45 59.33
CA ILE A 170 72.06 -44.76 58.93
C ILE A 170 72.57 -43.78 60.01
N SER A 171 71.76 -43.48 61.04
CA SER A 171 72.12 -42.57 62.15
C SER A 171 73.25 -43.07 63.09
N ASP A 172 74.01 -44.10 62.70
CA ASP A 172 75.26 -44.55 63.34
C ASP A 172 76.51 -44.30 62.47
N VAL A 173 76.42 -43.45 61.44
CA VAL A 173 77.59 -43.07 60.63
C VAL A 173 77.71 -41.55 60.52
N GLU A 174 78.78 -41.05 61.16
CA GLU A 174 79.57 -39.85 60.87
C GLU A 174 78.94 -38.73 60.01
N GLN A 175 78.84 -37.54 60.63
CA GLN A 175 78.76 -36.25 59.96
C GLN A 175 79.81 -36.17 58.82
N PRO A 176 79.41 -35.90 57.57
CA PRO A 176 80.29 -35.26 56.62
C PRO A 176 80.27 -33.75 56.89
N GLU A 177 81.45 -33.20 57.16
CA GLU A 177 81.69 -31.77 57.27
C GLU A 177 81.21 -31.03 56.01
N ALA A 178 80.46 -29.95 56.23
CA ALA A 178 80.04 -29.03 55.19
C ALA A 178 81.26 -28.35 54.56
N GLN A 179 81.52 -28.64 53.28
CA GLN A 179 82.32 -27.77 52.44
C GLN A 179 81.42 -26.63 51.94
N PRO A 180 81.83 -25.35 52.02
CA PRO A 180 81.03 -24.25 51.50
C PRO A 180 81.04 -24.29 49.97
N GLU A 181 79.86 -24.46 49.37
CA GLU A 181 79.63 -24.19 47.95
C GLU A 181 79.65 -22.67 47.68
N PRO A 182 80.08 -22.25 46.47
CA PRO A 182 80.38 -20.86 46.14
C PRO A 182 79.15 -19.95 46.08
N GLU A 183 79.39 -18.65 46.29
CA GLU A 183 78.40 -17.57 46.18
C GLU A 183 77.69 -17.59 44.81
N PRO A 184 76.36 -17.33 44.76
CA PRO A 184 75.63 -17.22 43.51
C PRO A 184 76.09 -15.98 42.72
N GLU A 185 76.38 -16.17 41.43
CA GLU A 185 76.49 -15.08 40.46
C GLU A 185 75.14 -14.32 40.37
N PRO A 186 75.16 -12.99 40.12
CA PRO A 186 73.96 -12.17 40.12
C PRO A 186 72.99 -12.59 38.99
N GLU A 187 71.70 -12.58 39.32
CA GLU A 187 70.58 -12.76 38.39
C GLU A 187 70.68 -11.78 37.21
N PRO A 188 70.33 -12.18 35.97
CA PRO A 188 70.14 -11.23 34.88
C PRO A 188 68.98 -10.30 35.20
N GLU A 189 69.18 -9.00 34.93
CA GLU A 189 68.16 -7.95 35.07
C GLU A 189 66.87 -8.32 34.32
N PRO A 190 65.69 -7.95 34.86
CA PRO A 190 64.44 -8.13 34.16
C PRO A 190 64.44 -7.33 32.84
N GLU A 191 64.13 -8.01 31.73
CA GLU A 191 63.78 -7.34 30.48
C GLU A 191 62.55 -6.43 30.72
N PRO A 192 62.52 -5.23 30.10
CA PRO A 192 61.46 -4.26 30.34
C PRO A 192 60.10 -4.79 29.89
N GLU A 193 59.10 -4.59 30.75
CA GLU A 193 57.69 -4.65 30.39
C GLU A 193 57.43 -3.76 29.16
N PRO A 194 56.68 -4.20 28.14
CA PRO A 194 56.20 -3.29 27.12
C PRO A 194 55.24 -2.28 27.75
N GLU A 195 55.67 -1.03 27.74
CA GLU A 195 54.84 0.16 27.93
C GLU A 195 53.68 0.21 26.92
N PRO A 196 52.61 0.95 27.25
CA PRO A 196 51.28 0.76 26.67
C PRO A 196 51.26 1.10 25.19
N ILE A 197 50.52 0.30 24.43
CA ILE A 197 50.16 0.62 23.06
C ILE A 197 49.40 1.95 23.13
N GLU A 198 50.05 2.98 22.63
CA GLU A 198 49.48 4.28 22.34
C GLU A 198 48.21 4.06 21.51
N GLU A 199 47.07 4.49 22.06
CA GLU A 199 45.88 4.84 21.28
C GLU A 199 46.30 6.02 20.38
N GLU A 200 47.02 5.72 19.30
CA GLU A 200 47.12 6.61 18.16
C GLU A 200 45.76 6.63 17.46
N GLU A 201 45.16 7.81 17.52
CA GLU A 201 44.39 8.42 16.43
C GLU A 201 43.44 7.49 15.68
N ILE A 202 42.19 7.47 16.14
CA ILE A 202 41.07 7.40 15.20
C ILE A 202 40.57 8.84 15.03
N ILE A 203 41.31 9.55 14.17
CA ILE A 203 40.79 10.28 13.02
C ILE A 203 39.34 10.79 13.19
N GLU A 204 39.20 12.11 13.37
CA GLU A 204 38.06 12.86 12.82
C GLU A 204 38.06 12.65 11.29
N GLU A 205 37.31 11.67 10.81
CA GLU A 205 36.91 11.53 9.41
C GLU A 205 35.37 11.54 9.38
N GLU A 206 34.82 12.72 9.13
CA GLU A 206 33.72 12.82 8.17
C GLU A 206 34.17 12.09 6.90
N GLU A 207 33.61 10.92 6.62
CA GLU A 207 33.06 10.51 5.31
C GLU A 207 32.72 9.01 5.26
N GLU A 208 31.52 8.75 4.73
CA GLU A 208 31.03 7.47 4.17
C GLU A 208 30.63 6.35 5.16
N GLU A 209 29.41 6.48 5.72
CA GLU A 209 28.63 5.29 6.06
C GLU A 209 28.50 4.39 4.80
N PRO A 210 28.67 3.07 4.94
CA PRO A 210 28.61 2.17 3.80
C PRO A 210 27.19 2.22 3.21
N ALA A 211 27.08 2.56 1.93
CA ALA A 211 25.86 2.38 1.16
C ALA A 211 25.29 0.99 1.46
N PRO A 212 24.06 0.88 2.04
CA PRO A 212 23.53 -0.41 2.40
C PRO A 212 23.35 -1.25 1.14
N ALA A 213 23.95 -2.43 1.18
CA ALA A 213 23.90 -3.42 0.12
C ALA A 213 22.46 -3.60 -0.38
N ALA A 214 22.31 -3.47 -1.69
CA ALA A 214 21.07 -3.65 -2.43
C ALA A 214 20.33 -4.93 -2.00
N GLY A 215 19.29 -4.76 -1.20
CA GLY A 215 18.44 -5.88 -0.79
C GLY A 215 17.41 -5.60 0.29
N GLU A 216 16.85 -4.37 0.42
CA GLU A 216 15.66 -4.07 1.27
C GLU A 216 15.29 -2.56 1.19
N GLY A 217 15.23 -1.99 -0.04
CA GLY A 217 15.19 -0.53 -0.26
C GLY A 217 14.12 0.24 0.54
N SER A 218 12.89 -0.29 0.65
CA SER A 218 11.80 0.37 1.38
C SER A 218 11.83 0.14 2.89
N GLU A 219 12.32 -1.01 3.34
CA GLU A 219 12.32 -1.39 4.76
C GLU A 219 13.52 -0.76 5.50
N GLY A 220 14.68 -0.71 4.85
CA GLY A 220 15.84 0.06 5.31
C GLY A 220 15.55 1.56 5.37
N ALA A 221 14.95 2.13 4.32
CA ALA A 221 14.55 3.54 4.30
C ALA A 221 13.61 3.91 5.45
N ARG A 222 12.65 3.02 5.77
CA ARG A 222 11.72 3.19 6.88
C ARG A 222 12.41 3.18 8.25
N LEU A 223 13.39 2.31 8.46
CA LEU A 223 14.17 2.26 9.70
C LEU A 223 14.99 3.54 9.90
N ILE A 224 15.65 4.01 8.84
CA ILE A 224 16.41 5.26 8.88
C ILE A 224 15.48 6.46 9.13
N ALA A 225 14.35 6.53 8.42
CA ALA A 225 13.35 7.58 8.65
C ALA A 225 12.81 7.58 10.08
N LEU A 226 12.56 6.41 10.66
CA LEU A 226 12.13 6.29 12.06
C LEU A 226 13.20 6.77 13.04
N ASN A 227 14.47 6.40 12.82
CA ASN A 227 15.57 6.86 13.64
C ASN A 227 15.73 8.39 13.57
N MET A 228 15.65 8.97 12.37
CA MET A 228 15.68 10.43 12.17
C MET A 228 14.50 11.14 12.87
N ALA A 229 13.29 10.60 12.75
CA ALA A 229 12.12 11.15 13.43
C ALA A 229 12.23 11.10 14.96
N LEU A 230 12.75 10.00 15.53
CA LEU A 230 13.00 9.87 16.98
C LEU A 230 14.06 10.85 17.50
N ASN A 231 15.03 11.21 16.67
CA ASN A 231 16.06 12.20 16.98
C ASN A 231 15.59 13.65 16.75
N GLY A 232 14.33 13.85 16.34
CA GLY A 232 13.71 15.18 16.20
C GLY A 232 13.93 15.86 14.85
N THR A 233 14.45 15.14 13.85
CA THR A 233 14.59 15.66 12.49
C THR A 233 13.22 15.96 11.88
N SER A 234 13.13 16.98 11.03
CA SER A 234 11.86 17.38 10.40
C SER A 234 11.44 16.44 9.27
N ARG A 235 10.12 16.35 9.00
CA ARG A 235 9.58 15.48 7.92
C ARG A 235 10.17 15.83 6.55
N GLU A 236 10.40 17.11 6.29
CA GLU A 236 10.94 17.61 5.03
C GLU A 236 12.40 17.20 4.84
N GLU A 237 13.21 17.31 5.90
CA GLU A 237 14.63 16.95 5.90
C GLU A 237 14.85 15.44 5.79
N THR A 238 14.04 14.64 6.49
CA THR A 238 14.02 13.17 6.31
C THR A 238 13.61 12.78 4.90
N GLY A 239 12.66 13.50 4.29
CA GLY A 239 12.23 13.25 2.91
C GLY A 239 13.30 13.56 1.87
N ALA A 240 14.10 14.61 2.07
CA ALA A 240 15.25 14.94 1.23
C ALA A 240 16.35 13.87 1.34
N TYR A 241 16.67 13.44 2.56
CA TYR A 241 17.65 12.38 2.80
C TYR A 241 17.27 11.06 2.13
N LEU A 242 15.99 10.68 2.19
CA LEU A 242 15.51 9.46 1.52
C LEU A 242 15.56 9.57 -0.01
N GLU A 243 15.39 10.76 -0.60
CA GLU A 243 15.49 10.95 -2.06
C GLU A 243 16.91 10.75 -2.58
N GLU A 244 17.88 11.21 -1.80
CA GLU A 244 19.29 11.18 -2.19
C GLU A 244 19.91 9.79 -1.99
N ASN A 245 19.44 9.03 -1.01
CA ASN A 245 20.07 7.77 -0.59
C ASN A 245 19.26 6.51 -0.96
N PHE A 246 17.97 6.63 -1.30
CA PHE A 246 17.11 5.48 -1.58
C PHE A 246 16.25 5.69 -2.84
N ASP A 247 16.18 4.67 -3.71
CA ASP A 247 15.24 4.63 -4.84
C ASP A 247 13.90 4.04 -4.36
N LEU A 248 12.96 4.91 -4.00
CA LEU A 248 11.68 4.55 -3.37
C LEU A 248 10.49 4.88 -4.28
N ASP A 249 9.64 3.88 -4.56
CA ASP A 249 8.41 4.08 -5.32
C ASP A 249 7.37 4.94 -4.59
N ASP A 250 7.30 4.85 -3.26
CA ASP A 250 6.30 5.55 -2.43
C ASP A 250 6.90 6.10 -1.13
N ARG A 251 7.73 7.15 -1.29
CA ARG A 251 8.37 7.86 -0.19
C ARG A 251 7.37 8.55 0.75
N GLU A 252 6.30 9.13 0.20
CA GLU A 252 5.34 9.89 1.01
C GLU A 252 4.59 8.97 1.99
N ALA A 253 4.22 7.76 1.56
CA ALA A 253 3.60 6.77 2.44
C ALA A 253 4.52 6.35 3.61
N ILE A 254 5.84 6.28 3.39
CA ILE A 254 6.82 5.95 4.44
C ILE A 254 6.90 7.09 5.46
N LEU A 255 7.01 8.34 4.99
CA LEU A 255 7.10 9.51 5.86
C LEU A 255 5.82 9.68 6.69
N ASP A 256 4.64 9.45 6.11
CA ASP A 256 3.36 9.55 6.81
C ASP A 256 3.21 8.50 7.92
N ASP A 257 3.59 7.26 7.66
CA ASP A 257 3.50 6.21 8.67
C ASP A 257 4.54 6.38 9.80
N VAL A 258 5.74 6.91 9.51
CA VAL A 258 6.75 7.18 10.53
C VAL A 258 6.35 8.36 11.42
N TYR A 259 6.00 9.51 10.83
CA TYR A 259 5.70 10.72 11.61
C TYR A 259 4.34 10.66 12.31
N SER A 260 3.41 9.82 11.86
CA SER A 260 2.16 9.53 12.61
C SER A 260 2.37 8.64 13.84
N ARG A 261 3.48 7.91 13.94
CA ARG A 261 3.81 7.08 15.11
C ARG A 261 4.63 7.82 16.18
N VAL A 262 5.37 8.86 15.78
CA VAL A 262 6.28 9.61 16.66
C VAL A 262 5.62 10.88 17.23
N GLY A 263 4.58 11.43 16.58
CA GLY A 263 3.80 12.58 17.05
C GLY A 263 2.54 12.20 17.82
#